data_AF-A0A388PU08-F1
#
_entry.id   AF-A0A388PU08-F1
#
_cell.length_a   1.000
_cell.length_b   1.000
_cell.length_c   1.000
_cell.angle_alpha   90.00
_cell.angle_beta   90.00
_cell.angle_gamma   90.00
#
_symmetry.space_group_name_H-M   'P 1'
#
loop_
_entity.id
_entity.type
_entity.pdbx_description
1 polymer ?
#
loop_
_entity_poly.entity_id
_entity_poly.type
_entity_poly.pdbx_seq_one_letter_code
_entity_poly.pdbx_strand_id
1 'polypeptide(L)'
;MTEAASEAKLLGMHLVHGVEISVTWKRDTIHIVGLNVDSQNKTLLQGLASIRQGRFERAKQMAHSLDQVGIKGSLEGALKFANQVF
;
A
#
# COMPACT_ATOMS: atom_id res chain seq x y z
N MET A 1 -6.68 7.69 -7.49
CA MET A 1 -7.49 8.60 -6.65
C MET A 1 -8.70 9.17 -7.38
N THR A 2 -8.76 9.07 -8.71
CA THR A 2 -9.89 9.55 -9.54
C THR A 2 -11.18 8.77 -9.33
N GLU A 3 -11.11 7.45 -9.10
CA GLU A 3 -12.28 6.59 -8.89
C GLU A 3 -13.12 7.03 -7.68
N ALA A 4 -12.52 7.08 -6.49
CA ALA A 4 -13.21 7.52 -5.27
C ALA A 4 -13.75 8.96 -5.38
N ALA A 5 -13.01 9.87 -6.03
CA ALA A 5 -13.45 11.24 -6.26
C ALA A 5 -14.66 11.32 -7.19
N SER A 6 -14.68 10.49 -8.24
CA SER A 6 -15.80 10.37 -9.16
C SER A 6 -17.05 9.86 -8.44
N GLU A 7 -16.91 8.79 -7.65
CA GLU A 7 -18.03 8.18 -6.93
C GLU A 7 -18.60 9.14 -5.87
N ALA A 8 -17.73 9.78 -5.09
CA ALA A 8 -18.17 10.77 -4.11
C ALA A 8 -18.94 11.92 -4.76
N LYS A 9 -18.51 12.37 -5.96
CA LYS A 9 -19.23 13.39 -6.72
C LYS A 9 -20.61 12.90 -7.18
N LEU A 10 -20.72 11.66 -7.65
CA LEU A 10 -22.01 11.07 -8.07
C LEU A 10 -22.98 10.97 -6.89
N LEU A 11 -22.47 10.65 -5.70
CA LEU A 11 -23.26 10.53 -4.47
C LEU A 11 -23.49 11.86 -3.74
N GLY A 12 -22.99 12.99 -4.26
CA GLY A 12 -23.11 14.29 -3.60
C GLY A 12 -22.33 14.41 -2.29
N MET A 13 -21.31 13.57 -2.10
CA MET A 13 -20.47 13.53 -0.90
C MET A 13 -19.23 14.41 -1.06
N HIS A 14 -18.79 15.03 0.05
CA HIS A 14 -17.49 15.67 0.12
C HIS A 14 -16.39 14.64 0.38
N LEU A 15 -15.45 14.50 -0.56
CA LEU A 15 -14.30 13.62 -0.40
C LEU A 15 -13.06 14.40 0.05
N VAL A 16 -12.43 13.91 1.13
CA VAL A 16 -11.09 14.35 1.54
C VAL A 16 -10.06 13.35 1.02
N HIS A 17 -9.12 13.80 0.19
CA HIS A 17 -8.03 12.97 -0.28
C HIS A 17 -7.15 12.54 0.89
N GLY A 18 -6.98 11.23 1.04
CA GLY A 18 -6.21 10.64 2.12
C GLY A 18 -5.20 9.62 1.63
N VAL A 19 -4.14 9.42 2.42
CA VAL A 19 -3.16 8.35 2.24
C VAL A 19 -2.74 7.80 3.59
N GLU A 20 -2.45 6.51 3.65
CA GLU A 20 -1.84 5.86 4.81
C GLU A 20 -0.45 5.35 4.40
N ILE A 21 0.58 5.82 5.11
CA ILE A 21 1.97 5.56 4.78
C ILE A 21 2.57 4.67 5.85
N SER A 22 3.00 3.47 5.46
CA SER A 22 3.76 2.56 6.33
C SER A 22 5.19 3.07 6.49
N VAL A 23 5.63 3.25 7.74
CA VAL A 23 6.96 3.76 8.08
C VAL A 23 7.61 2.82 9.09
N THR A 24 8.88 2.50 8.89
CA THR A 24 9.69 1.85 9.93
C THR A 24 10.28 2.92 10.82
N TRP A 25 9.95 2.90 12.11
CA TRP A 25 10.54 3.78 13.11
C TRP A 25 11.16 2.96 14.22
N LYS A 26 12.50 3.06 14.37
CA LYS A 26 13.29 2.16 15.21
C LYS A 26 13.06 0.69 14.80
N ARG A 27 12.45 -0.11 15.68
CA ARG A 27 12.15 -1.53 15.45
C ARG A 27 10.67 -1.77 15.11
N ASP A 28 9.85 -0.72 15.15
CA ASP A 28 8.41 -0.82 14.99
C ASP A 28 7.97 -0.33 13.60
N THR A 29 6.85 -0.85 13.13
CA THR A 29 6.15 -0.31 11.96
C THR A 29 5.01 0.57 12.45
N ILE A 30 5.06 1.86 12.11
CA ILE A 30 4.00 2.83 12.38
C ILE A 30 3.31 3.22 11.07
N HIS A 31 2.09 3.71 11.19
CA HIS A 31 1.28 4.15 10.06
C HIS A 31 0.98 5.63 10.21
N ILE A 32 1.38 6.43 9.22
CA ILE A 32 1.13 7.86 9.19
C ILE A 32 0.00 8.15 8.22
N VAL A 33 -1.08 8.74 8.75
CA VAL A 33 -2.22 9.18 7.95
C VAL A 33 -1.99 10.61 7.48
N GLY A 34 -2.06 10.82 6.17
CA GLY A 34 -2.15 12.14 5.56
C GLY A 34 -3.59 12.40 5.11
N LEU A 35 -4.19 13.51 5.57
CA LEU A 35 -5.51 13.96 5.14
C LEU A 35 -5.40 15.28 4.39
N ASN A 36 -6.32 15.50 3.46
CA ASN A 36 -6.36 16.67 2.60
C ASN A 36 -5.06 16.87 1.81
N VAL A 37 -4.47 15.77 1.35
CA VAL A 37 -3.23 15.80 0.58
C VAL A 37 -3.51 16.20 -0.88
N ASP A 38 -2.58 16.96 -1.47
CA ASP A 38 -2.57 17.14 -2.92
C ASP A 38 -2.14 15.82 -3.58
N SER A 39 -3.09 15.17 -4.26
CA SER A 39 -2.89 13.89 -4.93
C SER A 39 -1.97 13.96 -6.15
N GLN A 40 -1.64 15.17 -6.62
CA GLN A 40 -0.71 15.40 -7.72
C GLN A 40 0.68 15.86 -7.25
N ASN A 41 0.91 15.95 -5.93
CA ASN A 41 2.20 16.34 -5.39
C ASN A 41 3.29 15.32 -5.77
N LYS A 42 4.24 15.75 -6.61
CA LYS A 42 5.28 14.88 -7.15
C LYS A 42 6.16 14.24 -6.09
N THR A 43 6.53 14.99 -5.04
CA THR A 43 7.37 14.49 -3.94
C THR A 43 6.67 13.37 -3.18
N LEU A 44 5.38 13.57 -2.86
CA LEU A 44 4.57 12.55 -2.20
C LEU A 44 4.44 11.30 -3.08
N LEU A 45 4.11 11.46 -4.36
CA LEU A 45 3.97 10.34 -5.29
C LEU A 45 5.26 9.52 -5.44
N GLN A 46 6.41 10.19 -5.55
CA GLN A 46 7.72 9.54 -5.62
C GLN A 46 8.05 8.78 -4.32
N GLY A 47 7.80 9.39 -3.16
CA GLY A 47 8.00 8.73 -1.87
C GLY A 47 7.10 7.50 -1.68
N LEU A 48 5.82 7.58 -2.07
CA LEU A 48 4.91 6.43 -2.01
C LEU A 48 5.34 5.30 -2.96
N ALA A 49 5.92 5.64 -4.12
CA ALA A 49 6.43 4.66 -5.05
C ALA A 49 7.63 3.87 -4.48
N SER A 50 8.58 4.55 -3.83
CA SER A 50 9.72 3.86 -3.21
C SER A 50 9.29 2.95 -2.05
N ILE A 51 8.33 3.39 -1.22
CA ILE A 51 7.78 2.57 -0.13
C ILE A 51 7.08 1.31 -0.66
N ARG A 52 6.35 1.43 -1.77
CA ARG A 52 5.68 0.30 -2.43
C ARG A 52 6.66 -0.77 -2.91
N GLN A 53 7.81 -0.39 -3.47
CA GLN A 53 8.83 -1.35 -3.91
C GLN A 53 9.29 -2.25 -2.75
N GLY A 54 9.49 -1.68 -1.56
CA GLY A 54 9.85 -2.44 -0.36
C GLY A 54 8.76 -3.41 0.13
N ARG A 55 7.50 -3.26 -0.29
CA ARG A 55 6.42 -4.18 0.10
C ARG A 55 6.58 -5.55 -0.55
N PHE A 56 7.01 -5.60 -1.81
CA PHE A 56 7.15 -6.88 -2.52
C PHE A 56 8.31 -7.71 -1.98
N GLU A 57 9.46 -7.08 -1.70
CA GLU A 57 10.59 -7.78 -1.09
C GLU A 57 10.24 -8.33 0.29
N ARG A 58 9.47 -7.58 1.09
CA ARG A 58 8.94 -8.08 2.37
C ARG A 58 8.01 -9.27 2.17
N ALA A 59 7.15 -9.24 1.15
CA ALA A 59 6.26 -10.36 0.83
C ALA A 59 7.05 -11.64 0.49
N LYS A 60 8.14 -11.52 -0.27
CA LYS A 60 9.06 -12.65 -0.55
C LYS A 60 9.70 -13.19 0.73
N GLN A 61 10.18 -12.32 1.61
CA GLN A 61 10.77 -12.72 2.90
C GLN A 61 9.76 -13.45 3.78
N MET A 62 8.54 -12.92 3.89
CA MET A 62 7.46 -13.59 4.63
C MET A 62 7.13 -14.96 4.03
N ALA A 63 7.04 -15.05 2.70
CA ALA A 63 6.79 -16.32 2.04
C ALA A 63 7.92 -17.33 2.25
N HIS A 64 9.18 -16.89 2.23
CA HIS A 64 10.32 -17.74 2.56
C HIS A 64 10.28 -18.24 4.01
N SER A 65 9.92 -17.40 4.97
CA SER A 65 9.75 -17.83 6.37
C SER A 65 8.61 -18.85 6.53
N LEU A 66 7.50 -18.67 5.79
CA LEU A 66 6.40 -19.64 5.77
C LEU A 66 6.81 -20.95 5.11
N ASP A 67 7.62 -20.87 4.06
CA ASP A 67 8.17 -22.02 3.35
C ASP A 67 9.01 -22.91 4.27
N GLN A 68 9.81 -22.29 5.15
CA GLN A 68 10.66 -22.97 6.14
C GLN A 68 9.85 -23.76 7.18
N VAL A 69 8.62 -23.34 7.48
CA VAL A 69 7.71 -24.04 8.40
C VAL A 69 6.70 -24.97 7.68
N GLY A 70 6.92 -25.22 6.39
CA GLY A 70 6.14 -26.17 5.59
C GLY A 70 4.92 -25.57 4.87
N ILE A 71 4.66 -24.27 5.00
CA ILE A 71 3.57 -23.59 4.31
C ILE A 71 4.08 -23.11 2.95
N LYS A 72 4.02 -24.01 1.97
CA LYS A 72 4.49 -23.79 0.60
C LYS A 72 3.51 -22.93 -0.21
N GLY A 73 4.03 -22.15 -1.16
CA GLY A 73 3.23 -21.42 -2.16
C GLY A 73 2.45 -20.21 -1.63
N SER A 74 2.85 -19.67 -0.49
CA SER A 74 2.13 -18.57 0.18
C SER A 74 2.22 -17.24 -0.58
N LEU A 75 3.33 -16.97 -1.28
CA LEU A 75 3.46 -15.77 -2.11
C LEU A 75 2.47 -15.83 -3.28
N GLU A 76 2.51 -16.91 -4.06
CA GLU A 76 1.64 -17.12 -5.22
C GLU A 76 0.17 -17.12 -4.80
N GLY A 77 -0.15 -17.75 -3.66
CA GLY A 77 -1.48 -17.70 -3.05
C GLY A 77 -1.92 -16.27 -2.76
N ALA A 78 -1.09 -15.47 -2.08
CA ALA A 78 -1.39 -14.09 -1.74
C ALA A 78 -1.51 -13.19 -2.99
N LEU A 79 -0.68 -13.41 -4.02
CA LEU A 79 -0.71 -12.62 -5.25
C LEU A 79 -2.02 -12.75 -6.03
N LYS A 80 -2.76 -13.85 -5.88
CA LYS A 80 -4.10 -14.00 -6.49
C LYS A 80 -5.12 -13.02 -5.91
N PHE A 81 -4.89 -12.52 -4.69
CA PHE A 81 -5.80 -11.60 -4.00
C PHE A 81 -5.25 -10.17 -3.96
N ALA A 82 -3.94 -9.99 -4.16
CA ALA A 82 -3.35 -8.68 -4.25
C ALA A 82 -3.67 -8.05 -5.62
N ASN A 83 -4.52 -7.02 -5.63
CA ASN A 83 -4.85 -6.23 -6.83
C ASN A 83 -3.66 -5.38 -7.37
N GLN A 84 -2.41 -5.83 -7.22
CA GLN A 84 -1.22 -5.12 -7.69
C GLN A 84 -0.61 -5.80 -8.91
N VAL A 85 -0.63 -5.09 -10.03
CA VAL A 85 0.26 -5.33 -11.18
C VAL A 85 1.66 -4.86 -10.77
N PHE A 86 2.66 -5.73 -10.92
CA PHE A 86 4.08 -5.42 -10.70
C PHE A 86 4.66 -4.53 -11.79
#